data_AF-A0A920TFK0-F1
#
_entry.id   AF-A0A920TFK0-F1
#
_cell.length_a   1.000
_cell.length_b   1.000
_cell.length_c   1.000
_cell.angle_alpha   90.00
_cell.angle_beta   90.00
_cell.angle_gamma   90.00
#
_symmetry.space_group_name_H-M   'P 1'
#
loop_
_entity.id
_entity.type
_entity.pdbx_description
1 polymer ?
#
loop_
_entity_poly.entity_id
_entity_poly.type
_entity_poly.pdbx_seq_one_letter_code
_entity_poly.pdbx_strand_id
1 'polypeptide(L)'
;MLYLFLLADLFCCAFVLTVFYSFYNKQLNEKTAYISIIIGLIGGFLLFPAPDFSKSLLVGIILPIELFPKFVSQSLLFLSFLIATFFPVTIWKLR
;
A
#
# COMPACT_ATOMS: atom_id res chain seq x y z
N MET A 1 9.57 -17.48 -5.11
CA MET A 1 9.25 -17.59 -3.68
C MET A 1 9.28 -16.25 -2.96
N LEU A 2 10.39 -15.51 -3.00
CA LEU A 2 10.51 -14.22 -2.27
C LEU A 2 9.45 -13.18 -2.67
N TYR A 3 9.16 -13.01 -3.96
CA TYR A 3 8.11 -12.08 -4.43
C TYR A 3 6.71 -12.38 -3.87
N LEU A 4 6.35 -13.67 -3.75
CA LEU A 4 5.06 -14.08 -3.19
C LEU A 4 4.94 -13.76 -1.69
N PHE A 5 6.06 -13.84 -0.97
CA PHE A 5 6.15 -13.46 0.44
C PHE A 5 5.90 -11.96 0.62
N LEU A 6 6.59 -11.10 -0.15
CA LEU A 6 6.35 -9.65 -0.09
C LEU A 6 4.93 -9.26 -0.49
N LEU A 7 4.32 -9.99 -1.43
CA LEU A 7 2.93 -9.75 -1.79
C LEU A 7 2.00 -10.11 -0.62
N ALA A 8 2.26 -11.20 0.09
CA ALA A 8 1.51 -11.57 1.30
C ALA A 8 1.67 -10.53 2.43
N ASP A 9 2.88 -9.99 2.63
CA ASP A 9 3.12 -8.89 3.57
C ASP A 9 2.31 -7.63 3.19
N LEU A 10 2.22 -7.29 1.90
CA LEU A 10 1.42 -6.15 1.41
C LEU A 10 -0.07 -6.32 1.74
N PHE A 11 -0.62 -7.51 1.49
CA PHE A 11 -2.01 -7.84 1.85
C PHE A 11 -2.21 -7.74 3.38
N CYS A 12 -1.26 -8.24 4.16
CA CYS A 12 -1.29 -8.20 5.62
C CYS A 12 -1.31 -6.76 6.16
N CYS A 13 -0.43 -5.89 5.65
CA CYS A 13 -0.35 -4.49 6.06
C CYS A 13 -1.64 -3.70 5.77
N ALA A 14 -2.25 -3.93 4.61
CA ALA A 14 -3.52 -3.28 4.25
C ALA A 14 -4.66 -3.74 5.18
N PHE A 15 -4.65 -5.00 5.62
CA PHE A 15 -5.71 -5.57 6.44
C PHE A 15 -5.57 -5.21 7.93
N VAL A 16 -4.36 -5.23 8.50
CA VAL A 16 -4.15 -5.13 9.95
C VAL A 16 -4.83 -3.90 10.55
N LEU A 17 -4.58 -2.72 9.98
CA LEU A 17 -5.16 -1.48 10.52
C LEU A 17 -6.67 -1.44 10.36
N THR A 18 -7.19 -1.92 9.23
CA THR A 18 -8.64 -1.91 8.94
C THR A 18 -9.43 -2.78 9.89
N VAL A 19 -8.89 -3.96 10.21
CA VAL A 19 -9.49 -4.89 11.14
C VAL A 19 -9.41 -4.36 12.56
N PHE A 20 -8.23 -3.89 13.01
CA PHE A 20 -8.09 -3.32 14.34
C PHE A 20 -9.01 -2.11 14.57
N TYR A 21 -9.13 -1.21 13.58
CA TYR A 21 -9.98 -0.04 13.68
C TYR A 21 -11.48 -0.38 13.65
N SER A 22 -11.87 -1.37 12.83
CA SER A 22 -13.24 -1.90 12.81
C SER A 22 -13.67 -2.47 14.17
N PHE A 23 -12.76 -3.18 14.86
CA PHE A 23 -13.04 -3.70 16.20
C PHE A 23 -13.14 -2.61 17.28
N TYR A 24 -12.33 -1.54 17.17
CA TYR A 24 -12.33 -0.46 18.17
C TYR A 24 -13.53 0.47 18.03
N ASN A 25 -13.96 0.76 16.80
CA ASN A 25 -14.99 1.75 16.53
C ASN A 25 -16.25 1.08 15.96
N LYS A 26 -17.10 0.54 16.84
CA LYS A 26 -18.35 -0.18 16.50
C LYS A 26 -19.37 0.60 15.64
N GLN A 27 -19.17 1.90 15.45
CA GLN A 27 -20.01 2.75 14.59
C GLN A 27 -19.53 2.83 13.14
N LEU A 28 -18.38 2.24 12.81
CA LEU A 28 -17.97 2.16 11.41
C LEU A 28 -18.84 1.17 10.66
N ASN A 29 -19.49 1.69 9.61
CA ASN A 29 -20.19 0.86 8.65
C ASN A 29 -19.21 -0.13 8.01
N GLU A 30 -19.59 -1.40 8.03
CA GLU A 30 -18.87 -2.52 7.42
C GLU A 30 -18.49 -2.22 5.95
N LYS A 31 -19.39 -1.54 5.24
CA LYS A 31 -19.18 -1.09 3.85
C LYS A 31 -18.00 -0.13 3.70
N THR A 32 -17.80 0.78 4.66
CA THR A 32 -16.70 1.76 4.65
C THR A 32 -15.37 1.08 4.97
N ALA A 33 -15.36 0.10 5.89
CA ALA A 33 -14.17 -0.70 6.17
C ALA A 33 -13.71 -1.47 4.92
N TYR A 34 -14.65 -2.10 4.21
CA TYR A 34 -14.35 -2.82 2.97
C TYR A 34 -13.78 -1.90 1.86
N ILE A 35 -14.37 -0.71 1.68
CA ILE A 35 -13.87 0.28 0.72
C ILE A 35 -12.45 0.75 1.09
N SER A 36 -12.16 0.91 2.38
CA SER A 36 -10.84 1.31 2.86
C SER A 36 -9.77 0.26 2.54
N ILE A 37 -10.10 -1.03 2.71
CA ILE A 37 -9.22 -2.15 2.35
C ILE A 37 -8.91 -2.15 0.85
N ILE A 38 -9.94 -2.03 0.01
CA ILE A 38 -9.78 -2.03 -1.45
C ILE A 38 -8.87 -0.87 -1.90
N ILE A 39 -9.09 0.33 -1.37
CA ILE A 39 -8.29 1.49 -1.74
C ILE A 39 -6.85 1.36 -1.24
N GLY A 40 -6.64 0.88 -0.01
CA GLY A 40 -5.30 0.59 0.52
C GLY A 40 -4.56 -0.46 -0.31
N LEU A 41 -5.27 -1.50 -0.76
CA LEU A 41 -4.72 -2.53 -1.64
C LEU A 41 -4.31 -1.96 -3.00
N ILE A 42 -5.19 -1.19 -3.65
CA ILE A 42 -4.93 -0.57 -4.95
C ILE A 42 -3.71 0.36 -4.85
N GLY A 43 -3.63 1.18 -3.80
CA GLY A 43 -2.48 2.06 -3.55
C GLY A 43 -1.17 1.30 -3.34
N GLY A 44 -1.19 0.24 -2.52
CA GLY A 44 -0.03 -0.61 -2.29
C GLY A 44 0.43 -1.36 -3.54
N PHE A 45 -0.51 -1.90 -4.32
CA PHE A 45 -0.25 -2.64 -5.55
C PHE A 45 0.32 -1.74 -6.65
N LEU A 46 -0.16 -0.50 -6.76
CA LEU A 46 0.29 0.45 -7.78
C LEU A 46 1.77 0.85 -7.59
N LEU A 47 2.25 0.90 -6.35
CA LEU A 47 3.64 1.20 -6.02
C LEU A 47 4.54 -0.04 -5.98
N PHE A 48 3.97 -1.25 -6.05
CA PHE A 48 4.72 -2.48 -5.86
C PHE A 48 5.77 -2.67 -6.98
N PRO A 49 7.05 -2.92 -6.63
CA PRO A 49 8.10 -3.11 -7.62
C PRO A 49 7.91 -4.39 -8.42
N ALA A 50 8.35 -4.36 -9.68
CA ALA A 50 8.48 -5.55 -10.51
C ALA A 50 9.55 -6.51 -9.94
N PRO A 51 9.53 -7.81 -10.29
CA PRO A 51 10.45 -8.81 -9.77
C PRO A 51 11.96 -8.50 -9.98
N ASP A 52 12.30 -7.53 -10.84
CA ASP A 52 13.66 -7.05 -11.08
C ASP A 52 14.14 -5.96 -10.09
N PHE A 53 13.30 -5.52 -9.14
CA PHE A 53 13.53 -4.50 -8.08
C PHE A 53 14.06 -3.12 -8.52
N SER A 54 14.43 -2.99 -9.80
CA SER A 54 14.99 -1.79 -10.41
C SER A 54 13.90 -0.89 -11.00
N LYS A 55 12.68 -1.40 -11.12
CA LYS A 55 11.52 -0.72 -11.73
C LYS A 55 10.27 -1.07 -10.93
N SER A 56 9.41 -0.08 -10.74
CA SER A 56 8.04 -0.26 -10.23
C SER A 56 7.03 0.13 -11.30
N LEU A 57 5.80 -0.32 -11.14
CA LEU A 57 4.70 -0.03 -12.06
C LEU A 57 4.46 1.50 -12.15
N LEU A 58 4.72 2.25 -11.08
CA LEU A 58 4.69 3.72 -11.09
C LEU A 58 6.05 4.35 -11.47
N VAL A 59 7.15 3.82 -10.94
CA VAL A 59 8.53 4.28 -11.20
C VAL A 59 9.16 3.38 -12.27
N GLY A 60 8.86 3.67 -13.54
CA GLY A 60 9.35 2.87 -14.68
C GLY A 60 8.39 2.75 -15.86
N ILE A 61 7.08 2.86 -15.66
CA ILE A 61 6.08 2.85 -16.76
C ILE A 61 5.44 4.24 -16.96
N ILE A 62 5.08 4.97 -15.89
CA ILE A 62 4.41 6.28 -15.99
C ILE A 62 5.36 7.48 -15.86
N LEU A 63 6.45 7.34 -15.11
CA LEU A 63 7.44 8.40 -14.86
C LEU A 63 8.88 7.84 -14.97
N PRO A 64 9.80 8.58 -15.61
CA PRO A 64 11.18 8.15 -15.77
C PRO A 64 11.90 8.13 -14.42
N ILE A 65 12.68 7.07 -14.18
CA ILE A 65 13.56 6.89 -13.01
C ILE A 65 14.54 8.04 -12.78
N GLU A 66 14.84 8.81 -13.83
CA GLU A 66 15.77 9.95 -13.82
C GLU A 66 15.21 11.16 -13.05
N LEU A 67 13.88 11.24 -12.87
CA LEU A 67 13.24 12.32 -12.12
C LEU A 67 13.18 12.00 -10.61
N PHE A 68 13.37 10.74 -10.23
CA PHE A 68 13.26 10.30 -8.85
C PHE A 68 14.62 10.37 -8.14
N PRO A 69 14.68 10.88 -6.90
CA PRO A 69 15.90 10.86 -6.12
C PRO A 69 16.34 9.41 -5.89
N LYS A 70 17.66 9.17 -5.88
CA LYS A 70 18.30 7.86 -5.62
C LYS A 70 17.71 7.13 -4.40
N PHE A 71 17.21 7.91 -3.43
CA PHE A 71 16.46 7.45 -2.27
C PHE A 71 15.23 6.59 -2.64
N VAL A 72 14.37 7.03 -3.56
CA VAL A 72 13.14 6.32 -3.93
C VAL A 72 13.44 5.00 -4.66
N SER A 73 14.48 4.96 -5.48
CA SER A 73 14.94 3.71 -6.10
C SER A 73 15.52 2.73 -5.06
N GLN A 74 16.15 3.22 -3.99
CA GLN A 74 16.73 2.37 -2.95
C GLN A 74 15.69 1.86 -1.94
N SER A 75 14.62 2.61 -1.69
CA SER A 75 13.64 2.32 -0.63
C SER A 75 12.22 2.05 -1.15
N LEU A 76 12.08 1.56 -2.39
CA LEU A 76 10.80 1.43 -3.08
C LEU A 76 9.80 0.52 -2.32
N LEU A 77 10.29 -0.60 -1.79
CA LEU A 77 9.50 -1.52 -0.97
C LEU A 77 8.99 -0.87 0.33
N PHE A 78 9.85 -0.12 1.01
CA PHE A 78 9.47 0.60 2.23
C PHE A 78 8.33 1.59 1.94
N LEU A 79 8.42 2.28 0.79
CA LEU A 79 7.40 3.25 0.37
C LEU A 79 6.06 2.55 0.04
N SER A 80 6.07 1.40 -0.64
CA SER A 80 4.86 0.60 -0.88
C SER A 80 4.16 0.19 0.42
N PHE A 81 4.90 -0.34 1.38
CA PHE A 81 4.32 -0.75 2.67
C PHE A 81 3.80 0.45 3.46
N LEU A 82 4.51 1.58 3.41
CA LEU A 82 4.08 2.82 4.02
C LEU A 82 2.75 3.32 3.41
N ILE A 83 2.65 3.40 2.08
CA ILE A 83 1.42 3.83 1.40
C ILE A 83 0.26 2.85 1.70
N ALA A 84 0.49 1.54 1.60
CA ALA A 84 -0.54 0.53 1.86
C ALA A 84 -1.12 0.64 3.27
N THR A 85 -0.29 1.06 4.23
CA THR A 85 -0.67 1.25 5.64
C THR A 85 -1.37 2.60 5.85
N PHE A 86 -0.88 3.68 5.27
CA PHE A 86 -1.41 5.04 5.53
C PHE A 86 -2.66 5.40 4.72
N PHE A 87 -2.82 4.88 3.49
CA PHE A 87 -4.01 5.14 2.67
C PHE A 87 -5.34 4.78 3.37
N PRO A 88 -5.52 3.57 3.94
CA PRO A 88 -6.75 3.23 4.64
C PRO A 88 -6.98 4.12 5.88
N VAL A 89 -5.91 4.52 6.58
CA VAL A 89 -5.99 5.42 7.75
C VAL A 89 -6.48 6.81 7.37
N THR A 90 -6.02 7.36 6.23
CA THR A 90 -6.46 8.69 5.79
C THR A 90 -7.95 8.75 5.48
N ILE A 91 -8.55 7.65 5.02
CA ILE A 91 -9.98 7.57 4.70
C ILE A 91 -10.84 7.60 5.97
N TRP A 92 -10.38 7.00 7.07
CA TRP A 92 -11.11 7.03 8.33
C TRP A 92 -11.04 8.36 9.05
N LYS A 93 -9.92 9.08 8.92
CA LYS A 93 -9.72 10.36 9.59
C LYS A 93 -10.47 11.52 8.90
N LEU A 94 -10.96 11.31 7.69
CA LEU A 94 -11.70 12.32 6.90
C LEU A 94 -13.22 12.32 7.17
N ARG A 95 -13.73 11.47 8.08
CA ARG A 95 -15.15 11.40 8.46
C ARG A 95 -15.36 11.64 9.95
#